data_AF-A0A433WXA5-F1
#
_entry.id   AF-A0A433WXA5-F1
#
_cell.length_a   1.000
_cell.length_b   1.000
_cell.length_c   1.000
_cell.angle_alpha   90.00
_cell.angle_beta   90.00
_cell.angle_gamma   90.00
#
_symmetry.space_group_name_H-M   'P 1'
#
loop_
_entity.id
_entity.type
_entity.pdbx_description
1 polymer ?
#
loop_
_entity_poly.entity_id
_entity_poly.type
_entity_poly.pdbx_seq_one_letter_code
_entity_poly.pdbx_strand_id
1 'polypeptide(L)'
;MNALGSSPSLPSGFPLDEPIIQLVRAGNICLGGSLYAAPAHERLAMADALTRAHLWAHADFFAPGAEGVDLATVDAILAREHGALDAHLLDNDAFVWFDRLATRALDRLTLPLETDGDLHGAVATLRHRGISPWLALAPQSAIAEAEPFLESVDGVLVMLIAPGTKDAASLSLLDKNRALRARGVTSGVDGGVTAETLPRIVQAGASYLVIGRSLLAQSSHQQEEIS
;
A
#
# COMPACT_ATOMS: atom_id res chain seq x y z
N MET A 1 -34.06 -14.57 33.30
CA MET A 1 -32.58 -14.62 33.37
C MET A 1 -32.07 -14.58 31.95
N ASN A 2 -31.08 -13.71 31.71
CA ASN A 2 -30.91 -12.95 30.47
C ASN A 2 -30.60 -13.78 29.22
N ALA A 3 -31.28 -13.41 28.14
CA ALA A 3 -30.92 -13.74 26.77
C ALA A 3 -29.55 -13.15 26.44
N LEU A 4 -28.70 -13.98 25.83
CA LEU A 4 -27.42 -13.58 25.25
C LEU A 4 -27.71 -12.53 24.17
N GLY A 5 -27.30 -11.29 24.43
CA GLY A 5 -27.38 -10.20 23.47
C GLY A 5 -26.53 -10.53 22.26
N SER A 6 -27.19 -10.73 21.12
CA SER A 6 -26.57 -10.72 19.81
C SER A 6 -25.78 -9.42 19.65
N SER A 7 -24.48 -9.56 19.39
CA SER A 7 -23.64 -8.43 18.99
C SER A 7 -24.25 -7.80 17.73
N PRO A 8 -24.29 -6.46 17.62
CA PRO A 8 -24.84 -5.80 16.45
C PRO A 8 -24.04 -6.23 15.22
N SER A 9 -24.73 -6.81 14.24
CA SER A 9 -24.17 -7.10 12.92
C SER A 9 -23.63 -5.81 12.34
N LEU A 10 -22.33 -5.79 12.01
CA LEU A 10 -21.71 -4.69 11.28
C LEU A 10 -22.55 -4.42 10.00
N PRO A 11 -22.80 -3.15 9.65
CA PRO A 11 -23.51 -2.83 8.41
C PRO A 11 -22.79 -3.46 7.22
N SER A 12 -23.54 -3.89 6.20
CA SER A 12 -23.02 -4.52 4.97
C SER A 12 -21.94 -3.64 4.34
N GLY A 13 -20.69 -3.94 4.67
CA GLY A 13 -19.52 -3.17 4.29
C GLY A 13 -18.48 -4.11 3.70
N PHE A 14 -17.63 -3.58 2.84
CA PHE A 14 -16.53 -4.31 2.21
C PHE A 14 -15.77 -5.11 3.28
N PRO A 15 -15.76 -6.45 3.23
CA PRO A 15 -15.33 -7.27 4.34
C PRO A 15 -13.80 -7.27 4.46
N LEU A 16 -13.28 -6.81 5.60
CA LEU A 16 -11.85 -6.82 5.92
C LEU A 16 -11.53 -7.91 6.95
N ASP A 17 -10.33 -8.49 6.84
CA ASP A 17 -9.84 -9.53 7.74
C ASP A 17 -9.41 -8.93 9.09
N GLU A 18 -10.30 -9.01 10.07
CA GLU A 18 -10.07 -8.49 11.43
C GLU A 18 -8.85 -9.12 12.13
N PRO A 19 -8.58 -10.45 12.03
CA PRO A 19 -7.35 -11.04 12.57
C PRO A 19 -6.06 -10.36 12.10
N ILE A 20 -5.94 -10.07 10.80
CA ILE A 20 -4.79 -9.33 10.25
C ILE A 20 -4.71 -7.93 10.84
N ILE A 21 -5.84 -7.21 10.91
CA ILE A 21 -5.88 -5.84 11.45
C ILE A 21 -5.41 -5.82 12.91
N GLN A 22 -5.84 -6.79 13.72
CA GLN A 22 -5.43 -6.89 15.13
C GLN A 22 -3.94 -7.18 15.28
N LEU A 23 -3.36 -8.06 14.45
CA LEU A 23 -1.92 -8.33 14.47
C LEU A 23 -1.09 -7.09 14.11
N VAL A 24 -1.54 -6.33 13.12
CA VAL A 24 -0.89 -5.08 12.67
C VAL A 24 -0.93 -4.01 13.77
N ARG A 25 -2.10 -3.83 14.40
CA ARG A 25 -2.27 -2.89 15.52
C ARG A 25 -1.40 -3.26 16.71
N ALA A 26 -1.33 -4.55 17.06
CA ALA A 26 -0.45 -5.03 18.13
C ALA A 26 1.03 -4.78 17.83
N GLY A 27 1.42 -4.79 16.56
CA GLY A 27 2.77 -4.43 16.10
C GLY A 27 3.06 -2.93 16.05
N ASN A 28 2.05 -2.06 16.28
CA ASN A 28 2.13 -0.62 16.04
C ASN A 28 2.59 -0.28 14.61
N ILE A 29 2.07 -1.01 13.63
CA ILE A 29 2.43 -0.88 12.23
C ILE A 29 1.31 -0.16 11.48
N CYS A 30 1.69 0.74 10.57
CA CYS A 30 0.74 1.34 9.65
C CYS A 30 0.39 0.36 8.53
N LEU A 31 -0.89 0.25 8.16
CA LEU A 31 -1.34 -0.61 7.07
C LEU A 31 -2.12 0.20 6.03
N GLY A 32 -1.73 -0.01 4.78
CA GLY A 32 -2.46 0.41 3.59
C GLY A 32 -3.16 -0.78 2.94
N GLY A 33 -4.48 -0.69 2.80
CA GLY A 33 -5.23 -1.65 1.99
C GLY A 33 -5.08 -1.31 0.52
N SER A 34 -4.52 -2.21 -0.28
CA SER A 34 -4.39 -2.01 -1.74
C SER A 34 -5.77 -2.04 -2.39
N LEU A 35 -6.22 -0.89 -2.91
CA LEU A 35 -7.48 -0.75 -3.64
C LEU A 35 -7.47 -1.54 -4.94
N TYR A 36 -6.28 -1.80 -5.51
CA TYR A 36 -6.14 -2.66 -6.69
C TYR A 36 -6.62 -4.10 -6.44
N ALA A 37 -6.61 -4.57 -5.18
CA ALA A 37 -7.13 -5.88 -4.82
C ALA A 37 -8.65 -6.02 -4.98
N ALA A 38 -9.39 -4.90 -5.04
CA ALA A 38 -10.84 -4.88 -5.24
C ALA A 38 -11.19 -4.62 -6.72
N PRO A 39 -12.30 -5.20 -7.22
CA PRO A 39 -12.86 -4.83 -8.52
C PRO A 39 -13.08 -3.31 -8.61
N ALA A 40 -12.87 -2.73 -9.80
CA ALA A 40 -12.90 -1.27 -9.98
C ALA A 40 -14.16 -0.59 -9.40
N HIS A 41 -15.32 -1.21 -9.56
CA HIS A 41 -16.60 -0.68 -9.07
C HIS A 41 -16.77 -0.76 -7.55
N GLU A 42 -15.94 -1.52 -6.84
CA GLU A 42 -15.99 -1.69 -5.38
C GLU A 42 -14.90 -0.90 -4.65
N ARG A 43 -13.92 -0.33 -5.35
CA ARG A 43 -12.76 0.36 -4.74
C ARG A 43 -13.17 1.50 -3.82
N LEU A 44 -14.21 2.25 -4.16
CA LEU A 44 -14.71 3.32 -3.29
C LEU A 44 -15.32 2.77 -2.00
N ALA A 45 -16.06 1.67 -2.09
CA ALA A 45 -16.61 0.99 -0.91
C ALA A 45 -15.50 0.41 -0.02
N MET A 46 -14.43 -0.11 -0.63
CA MET A 46 -13.23 -0.54 0.08
C MET A 46 -12.54 0.63 0.79
N ALA A 47 -12.35 1.77 0.12
CA ALA A 47 -11.76 2.97 0.72
C ALA A 47 -12.58 3.48 1.92
N ASP A 48 -13.91 3.50 1.80
CA ASP A 48 -14.81 3.84 2.90
C ASP A 48 -14.65 2.83 4.08
N ALA A 49 -14.46 1.55 3.80
CA ALA A 49 -14.24 0.52 4.83
C ALA A 49 -12.88 0.67 5.54
N LEU A 50 -11.80 0.94 4.78
CA LEU A 50 -10.48 1.21 5.33
C LEU A 50 -10.51 2.44 6.25
N THR A 51 -11.20 3.50 5.83
CA THR A 51 -11.39 4.71 6.64
C THR A 51 -12.06 4.40 7.98
N ARG A 52 -13.17 3.65 7.97
CA ARG A 52 -13.86 3.22 9.22
C ARG A 52 -13.00 2.34 10.12
N ALA A 53 -12.07 1.59 9.54
CA ALA A 53 -11.13 0.75 10.27
C ALA A 53 -9.87 1.51 10.74
N HIS A 54 -9.77 2.82 10.47
CA HIS A 54 -8.58 3.63 10.70
C HIS A 54 -7.33 3.08 9.99
N LEU A 55 -7.51 2.60 8.76
CA LEU A 55 -6.46 2.10 7.88
C LEU A 55 -6.27 3.06 6.71
N TRP A 56 -5.11 2.99 6.08
CA TRP A 56 -4.81 3.81 4.90
C TRP A 56 -5.39 3.14 3.65
N ALA A 57 -5.77 3.95 2.67
CA ALA A 57 -6.04 3.48 1.31
C ALA A 57 -4.74 3.55 0.50
N HIS A 58 -4.35 2.45 -0.14
CA HIS A 58 -3.19 2.38 -1.03
C HIS A 58 -3.66 2.25 -2.48
N ALA A 59 -3.28 3.21 -3.32
CA ALA A 59 -3.70 3.31 -4.70
C ALA A 59 -2.55 3.00 -5.66
N ASP A 60 -2.60 1.82 -6.28
CA ASP A 60 -1.60 1.32 -7.21
C ASP A 60 -1.82 1.86 -8.64
N PHE A 61 -0.90 2.68 -9.13
CA PHE A 61 -0.87 3.20 -10.50
C PHE A 61 0.16 2.46 -11.35
N PHE A 62 -0.33 1.81 -12.40
CA PHE A 62 0.50 1.16 -13.42
C PHE A 62 0.71 2.08 -14.63
N ALA A 63 1.57 1.64 -15.56
CA ALA A 63 1.70 2.25 -16.88
C ALA A 63 0.33 2.48 -17.56
N PRO A 64 0.15 3.56 -18.36
CA PRO A 64 -1.07 3.78 -19.12
C PRO A 64 -1.46 2.57 -19.97
N GLY A 65 -2.72 2.14 -19.85
CA GLY A 65 -3.26 0.98 -20.56
C GLY A 65 -3.19 -0.33 -19.77
N ALA A 66 -2.44 -0.39 -18.66
CA ALA A 66 -2.55 -1.47 -17.69
C ALA A 66 -3.72 -1.23 -16.71
N GLU A 67 -4.24 -2.31 -16.14
CA GLU A 67 -5.30 -2.23 -15.14
C GLU A 67 -4.71 -1.85 -13.78
N GLY A 68 -5.07 -0.67 -13.29
CA GLY A 68 -4.68 -0.12 -11.99
C GLY A 68 -5.79 0.71 -11.36
N VAL A 69 -5.48 1.41 -10.28
CA VAL A 69 -6.33 2.49 -9.77
C VAL A 69 -6.26 3.67 -10.73
N ASP A 70 -7.38 4.32 -10.97
CA ASP A 70 -7.46 5.49 -11.84
C ASP A 70 -7.59 6.79 -11.04
N LEU A 71 -7.35 7.91 -11.70
CA LEU A 71 -7.46 9.22 -11.08
C LEU A 71 -8.89 9.57 -10.67
N ALA A 72 -9.89 9.03 -11.36
CA ALA A 72 -11.30 9.25 -11.01
C ALA A 72 -11.65 8.63 -9.66
N THR A 73 -11.10 7.44 -9.37
CA THR A 73 -11.22 6.77 -8.06
C THR A 73 -10.56 7.61 -6.97
N VAL A 74 -9.35 8.11 -7.22
CA VAL A 74 -8.65 8.99 -6.27
C VAL A 74 -9.44 10.27 -6.01
N ASP A 75 -9.93 10.93 -7.07
CA ASP A 75 -10.73 12.15 -6.94
C ASP A 75 -12.03 11.90 -6.18
N ALA A 76 -12.67 10.73 -6.39
CA ALA A 76 -13.87 10.33 -5.66
C ALA A 76 -13.61 10.06 -4.18
N ILE A 77 -12.45 9.49 -3.81
CA ILE A 77 -12.05 9.29 -2.41
C ILE A 77 -11.80 10.64 -1.74
N LEU A 78 -11.03 11.53 -2.39
CA LEU A 78 -10.70 12.87 -1.88
C LEU A 78 -11.93 13.77 -1.72
N ALA A 79 -13.01 13.52 -2.46
CA ALA A 79 -14.28 14.24 -2.34
C ALA A 79 -15.16 13.81 -1.16
N ARG A 80 -14.71 12.85 -0.34
CA ARG A 80 -15.46 12.25 0.78
C ARG A 80 -14.68 12.38 2.08
N GLU A 81 -15.29 11.96 3.19
CA GLU A 81 -14.53 11.70 4.41
C GLU A 81 -13.65 10.47 4.17
N HIS A 82 -12.34 10.65 4.27
CA HIS A 82 -11.35 9.60 4.04
C HIS A 82 -10.28 9.60 5.12
N GLY A 83 -9.72 8.41 5.37
CA GLY A 83 -8.46 8.27 6.11
C GLY A 83 -7.27 8.68 5.25
N ALA A 84 -6.06 8.33 5.68
CA ALA A 84 -4.88 8.68 4.89
C ALA A 84 -4.86 7.93 3.53
N LEU A 85 -4.44 8.65 2.48
CA LEU A 85 -4.38 8.18 1.11
C LEU A 85 -2.93 8.16 0.61
N ASP A 86 -2.48 6.97 0.24
CA ASP A 86 -1.15 6.69 -0.29
C ASP A 86 -1.25 6.24 -1.74
N ALA A 87 -0.63 6.96 -2.65
CA ALA A 87 -0.53 6.53 -4.04
C ALA A 87 0.87 5.96 -4.32
N HIS A 88 0.94 4.97 -5.19
CA HIS A 88 2.17 4.29 -5.55
C HIS A 88 2.25 4.15 -7.06
N LEU A 89 3.34 4.67 -7.65
CA LEU A 89 3.67 4.48 -9.05
C LEU A 89 4.50 3.20 -9.16
N LEU A 90 3.98 2.16 -9.81
CA LEU A 90 4.49 0.80 -9.66
C LEU A 90 5.76 0.51 -10.48
N ASP A 91 5.99 1.27 -11.56
CA ASP A 91 7.13 1.11 -12.45
C ASP A 91 7.51 2.43 -13.13
N ASN A 92 8.61 2.42 -13.88
CA ASN A 92 9.11 3.60 -14.60
C ASN A 92 8.04 4.22 -15.53
N ASP A 93 7.28 3.38 -16.23
CA ASP A 93 6.26 3.84 -17.17
C ASP A 93 5.06 4.49 -16.46
N ALA A 94 4.79 4.12 -15.20
CA ALA A 94 3.82 4.77 -14.34
C ALA A 94 4.24 6.19 -13.90
N PHE A 95 5.50 6.59 -14.08
CA PHE A 95 5.97 7.92 -13.70
C PHE A 95 5.24 9.06 -14.44
N VAL A 96 4.63 8.77 -15.60
CA VAL A 96 3.75 9.70 -16.33
C VAL A 96 2.58 10.23 -15.50
N TRP A 97 2.17 9.52 -14.45
CA TRP A 97 1.10 9.95 -13.54
C TRP A 97 1.56 10.98 -12.50
N PHE A 98 2.88 11.17 -12.33
CA PHE A 98 3.48 11.97 -11.27
C PHE A 98 2.84 13.36 -11.15
N ASP A 99 2.87 14.17 -12.22
CA ASP A 99 2.36 15.54 -12.18
C ASP A 99 0.88 15.58 -11.81
N ARG A 100 0.10 14.62 -12.31
CA ARG A 100 -1.32 14.54 -12.02
C ARG A 100 -1.53 14.21 -10.55
N LEU A 101 -0.81 13.24 -9.98
CA LEU A 101 -0.95 12.85 -8.58
C LEU A 101 -0.38 13.89 -7.62
N ALA A 102 0.74 14.54 -7.95
CA ALA A 102 1.36 15.57 -7.12
C ALA A 102 0.53 16.86 -6.97
N THR A 103 -0.52 17.03 -7.78
CA THR A 103 -1.50 18.13 -7.61
C THR A 103 -2.67 17.78 -6.69
N ARG A 104 -2.76 16.54 -6.20
CA ARG A 104 -3.82 16.06 -5.31
C ARG A 104 -3.37 16.08 -3.86
N ALA A 105 -4.32 16.20 -2.94
CA ALA A 105 -4.08 16.21 -1.50
C ALA A 105 -3.83 14.80 -0.95
N LEU A 106 -2.75 14.16 -1.40
CA LEU A 106 -2.31 12.84 -0.94
C LEU A 106 -1.49 12.97 0.35
N ASP A 107 -1.58 11.98 1.24
CA ASP A 107 -0.69 11.91 2.40
C ASP A 107 0.71 11.41 2.00
N ARG A 108 0.77 10.50 1.03
CA ARG A 108 2.01 9.92 0.51
C ARG A 108 1.94 9.68 -0.99
N LEU A 109 3.07 9.89 -1.67
CA LEU A 109 3.31 9.38 -3.02
C LEU A 109 4.62 8.60 -3.04
N THR A 110 4.53 7.32 -3.38
CA THR A 110 5.66 6.41 -3.50
C THR A 110 6.09 6.32 -4.97
N LEU A 111 7.35 6.66 -5.25
CA LEU A 111 7.95 6.68 -6.58
C LEU A 111 8.86 5.46 -6.77
N PRO A 112 8.90 4.82 -7.95
CA PRO A 112 9.83 3.73 -8.20
C PRO A 112 11.24 4.31 -8.31
N LEU A 113 12.18 3.70 -7.60
CA LEU A 113 13.58 4.11 -7.64
C LEU A 113 14.16 4.01 -9.06
N GLU A 114 13.67 3.05 -9.83
CA GLU A 114 14.12 2.72 -11.18
C GLU A 114 13.54 3.67 -12.25
N THR A 115 12.97 4.82 -11.85
CA THR A 115 12.47 5.78 -12.85
C THR A 115 13.60 6.52 -13.55
N ASP A 116 13.44 6.75 -14.85
CA ASP A 116 14.32 7.58 -15.69
C ASP A 116 14.06 9.09 -15.50
N GLY A 117 13.05 9.46 -14.71
CA GLY A 117 12.70 10.84 -14.40
C GLY A 117 13.64 11.51 -13.39
N ASP A 118 13.50 12.83 -13.21
CA ASP A 118 14.21 13.59 -12.18
C ASP A 118 13.61 13.30 -10.78
N LEU A 119 14.09 12.22 -10.14
CA LEU A 119 13.67 11.84 -8.78
C LEU A 119 13.94 12.92 -7.74
N HIS A 120 15.07 13.65 -7.83
CA HIS A 120 15.37 14.72 -6.87
C HIS A 120 14.35 15.85 -6.99
N GLY A 121 14.05 16.28 -8.22
CA GLY A 121 13.00 17.25 -8.50
C GLY A 121 11.61 16.78 -8.07
N ALA A 122 11.29 15.51 -8.30
CA ALA A 122 10.01 14.91 -7.88
C ALA A 122 9.86 14.91 -6.35
N VAL A 123 10.88 14.44 -5.62
CA VAL A 123 10.91 14.46 -4.15
C VAL A 123 10.77 15.87 -3.61
N ALA A 124 11.51 16.84 -4.17
CA ALA A 124 11.42 18.24 -3.76
C ALA A 124 10.01 18.82 -4.01
N THR A 125 9.38 18.46 -5.14
CA THR A 125 8.01 18.86 -5.47
C THR A 125 7.02 18.32 -4.45
N LEU A 126 7.10 17.03 -4.10
CA LEU A 126 6.21 16.43 -3.10
C LEU A 126 6.34 17.10 -1.74
N ARG A 127 7.57 17.34 -1.29
CA ARG A 127 7.85 18.10 -0.05
C ARG A 127 7.19 19.47 -0.06
N HIS A 128 7.34 20.23 -1.14
CA HIS A 128 6.75 21.56 -1.27
C HIS A 128 5.21 21.53 -1.23
N ARG A 129 4.61 20.42 -1.70
CA ARG A 129 3.16 20.19 -1.69
C ARG A 129 2.64 19.63 -0.35
N GLY A 130 3.52 19.33 0.60
CA GLY A 130 3.15 18.70 1.87
C GLY A 130 2.81 17.20 1.75
N ILE A 131 3.17 16.58 0.62
CA ILE A 131 2.99 15.14 0.37
C ILE A 131 4.26 14.42 0.84
N SER A 132 4.13 13.33 1.59
CA SER A 132 5.27 12.52 2.04
C SER A 132 5.89 11.76 0.86
N PRO A 133 7.15 12.05 0.46
CA PRO A 133 7.81 11.32 -0.62
C PRO A 133 8.39 10.01 -0.09
N TRP A 134 8.09 8.91 -0.78
CA TRP A 134 8.68 7.58 -0.52
C TRP A 134 9.29 7.02 -1.81
N LEU A 135 10.23 6.07 -1.67
CA LEU A 135 10.78 5.32 -2.79
C LEU A 135 10.42 3.84 -2.71
N ALA A 136 9.90 3.27 -3.79
CA ALA A 136 9.76 1.84 -3.96
C ALA A 136 11.06 1.26 -4.53
N LEU A 137 11.51 0.16 -3.93
CA LEU A 137 12.69 -0.58 -4.36
C LEU A 137 12.24 -1.92 -4.94
N ALA A 138 12.44 -2.12 -6.24
CA ALA A 138 12.08 -3.39 -6.88
C ALA A 138 12.88 -4.57 -6.30
N PRO A 139 12.42 -5.82 -6.51
CA PRO A 139 13.10 -7.00 -5.98
C PRO A 139 14.59 -7.08 -6.34
N GLN A 140 14.95 -6.75 -7.57
CA GLN A 140 16.31 -6.81 -8.12
C GLN A 140 17.23 -5.69 -7.64
N SER A 141 16.67 -4.56 -7.18
CA SER A 141 17.42 -3.33 -6.94
C SER A 141 18.08 -3.34 -5.58
N ALA A 142 19.33 -2.88 -5.50
CA ALA A 142 20.10 -2.83 -4.29
C ALA A 142 19.77 -1.57 -3.46
N ILE A 143 19.85 -1.67 -2.13
CA ILE A 143 19.65 -0.49 -1.26
C ILE A 143 20.67 0.62 -1.55
N ALA A 144 21.87 0.25 -2.01
CA ALA A 144 22.90 1.21 -2.39
C ALA A 144 22.42 2.21 -3.45
N GLU A 145 21.52 1.79 -4.33
CA GLU A 145 20.94 2.66 -5.37
C GLU A 145 20.01 3.73 -4.78
N ALA A 146 19.41 3.47 -3.61
CA ALA A 146 18.57 4.43 -2.90
C ALA A 146 19.37 5.41 -2.02
N GLU A 147 20.66 5.14 -1.76
CA GLU A 147 21.51 5.95 -0.85
C GLU A 147 21.50 7.45 -1.13
N PRO A 148 21.53 7.93 -2.39
CA PRO A 148 21.48 9.37 -2.70
C PRO A 148 20.20 10.08 -2.24
N PHE A 149 19.14 9.33 -1.92
CA PHE A 149 17.82 9.88 -1.64
C PHE A 149 17.38 9.70 -0.18
N LEU A 150 18.04 8.83 0.60
CA LEU A 150 17.56 8.41 1.92
C LEU A 150 17.35 9.56 2.91
N GLU A 151 18.11 10.66 2.79
CA GLU A 151 17.95 11.85 3.64
C GLU A 151 16.79 12.76 3.20
N SER A 152 16.33 12.61 1.95
CA SER A 152 15.30 13.47 1.34
C SER A 152 13.90 12.87 1.44
N VAL A 153 13.80 11.54 1.55
CA VAL A 153 12.53 10.78 1.57
C VAL A 153 12.13 10.36 2.98
N ASP A 154 10.84 10.15 3.20
CA ASP A 154 10.30 9.76 4.52
C ASP A 154 10.36 8.25 4.76
N GLY A 155 10.55 7.47 3.71
CA GLY A 155 10.68 6.02 3.82
C GLY A 155 10.95 5.32 2.50
N VAL A 156 11.25 4.03 2.62
CA VAL A 156 11.49 3.12 1.48
C VAL A 156 10.51 1.96 1.55
N LEU A 157 9.78 1.72 0.47
CA LEU A 157 8.88 0.58 0.29
C LEU A 157 9.62 -0.56 -0.42
N VAL A 158 9.80 -1.70 0.26
CA VAL A 158 10.48 -2.86 -0.34
C VAL A 158 9.45 -3.75 -1.02
N MET A 159 9.57 -3.91 -2.34
CA MET A 159 8.71 -4.80 -3.12
C MET A 159 9.15 -6.26 -2.94
N LEU A 160 8.25 -7.13 -2.46
CA LEU A 160 8.52 -8.56 -2.23
C LEU A 160 8.20 -9.45 -3.43
N ILE A 161 7.48 -8.91 -4.42
CA ILE A 161 7.16 -9.53 -5.71
C ILE A 161 7.31 -8.47 -6.80
N ALA A 162 7.37 -8.90 -8.06
CA ALA A 162 7.31 -7.96 -9.17
C ALA A 162 5.91 -7.30 -9.24
N PRO A 163 5.82 -6.00 -9.54
CA PRO A 163 4.55 -5.29 -9.73
C PRO A 163 3.54 -6.05 -10.60
N GLY A 164 2.27 -6.06 -10.21
CA GLY A 164 1.18 -6.67 -10.99
C GLY A 164 1.16 -8.20 -11.02
N THR A 165 2.09 -8.88 -10.33
CA THR A 165 2.11 -10.34 -10.27
C THR A 165 1.25 -10.92 -9.13
N LYS A 166 0.98 -12.22 -9.21
CA LYS A 166 0.30 -12.99 -8.15
C LYS A 166 1.25 -13.97 -7.46
N ASP A 167 2.54 -13.71 -7.55
CA ASP A 167 3.59 -14.60 -7.06
C ASP A 167 3.63 -14.64 -5.52
N ALA A 168 4.28 -15.67 -4.99
CA ALA A 168 4.55 -15.75 -3.56
C ALA A 168 5.61 -14.71 -3.15
N ALA A 169 5.40 -14.05 -2.01
CA ALA A 169 6.35 -13.08 -1.47
C ALA A 169 7.73 -13.68 -1.21
N SER A 170 8.78 -13.07 -1.74
CA SER A 170 10.15 -13.47 -1.46
C SER A 170 10.64 -12.90 -0.13
N LEU A 171 10.49 -13.67 0.95
CA LEU A 171 10.90 -13.24 2.30
C LEU A 171 12.41 -13.03 2.45
N SER A 172 13.23 -13.51 1.51
CA SER A 172 14.66 -13.22 1.46
C SER A 172 14.94 -11.72 1.29
N LEU A 173 14.03 -10.97 0.67
CA LEU A 173 14.16 -9.54 0.44
C LEU A 173 14.00 -8.71 1.74
N LEU A 174 13.52 -9.32 2.83
CA LEU A 174 13.42 -8.67 4.13
C LEU A 174 14.78 -8.30 4.75
N ASP A 175 15.88 -8.85 4.22
CA ASP A 175 17.22 -8.37 4.58
C ASP A 175 17.43 -6.90 4.19
N LYS A 176 16.68 -6.40 3.19
CA LYS A 176 16.66 -4.98 2.86
C LYS A 176 16.04 -4.15 3.99
N ASN A 177 14.90 -4.56 4.54
CA ASN A 177 14.29 -3.89 5.69
C ASN A 177 15.21 -3.92 6.92
N ARG A 178 15.90 -5.04 7.18
CA ARG A 178 16.88 -5.14 8.27
C ARG A 178 18.03 -4.14 8.11
N ALA A 179 18.56 -4.01 6.90
CA ALA A 179 19.62 -3.07 6.59
C ALA A 179 19.15 -1.61 6.69
N LEU A 180 17.94 -1.29 6.21
CA LEU A 180 17.33 0.04 6.34
C LEU A 180 17.11 0.42 7.81
N ARG A 181 16.58 -0.51 8.61
CA ARG A 181 16.41 -0.33 10.06
C ARG A 181 17.75 -0.08 10.75
N ALA A 182 18.80 -0.81 10.40
CA ALA A 182 20.14 -0.60 10.97
C ALA A 182 20.70 0.80 10.66
N ARG A 183 20.23 1.44 9.59
CA ARG A 183 20.56 2.82 9.20
C ARG A 183 19.59 3.85 9.79
N GLY A 184 18.58 3.44 10.56
CA GLY A 184 17.54 4.32 11.09
C GLY A 184 16.54 4.81 10.04
N VAL A 185 16.46 4.17 8.88
CA VAL A 185 15.53 4.53 7.80
C VAL A 185 14.19 3.82 7.98
N THR A 186 13.11 4.58 7.94
CA THR A 186 11.73 4.06 7.92
C THR A 186 11.55 3.19 6.67
N SER A 187 10.99 1.99 6.85
CA SER A 187 10.72 1.12 5.71
C SER A 187 9.36 0.46 5.80
N GLY A 188 8.79 0.16 4.64
CA GLY A 188 7.61 -0.67 4.50
C GLY A 188 7.86 -1.89 3.61
N VAL A 189 6.84 -2.71 3.44
CA VAL A 189 6.81 -3.75 2.41
C VAL A 189 5.50 -3.73 1.65
N ASP A 190 5.59 -4.13 0.38
CA ASP A 190 4.45 -4.36 -0.51
C ASP A 190 4.68 -5.66 -1.30
N GLY A 191 3.59 -6.36 -1.59
CA GLY A 191 3.60 -7.61 -2.34
C GLY A 191 3.44 -8.86 -1.48
N GLY A 192 2.30 -9.55 -1.62
CA GLY A 192 2.11 -10.91 -1.08
C GLY A 192 2.16 -11.02 0.45
N VAL A 193 1.88 -9.93 1.19
CA VAL A 193 1.77 -9.95 2.66
C VAL A 193 0.55 -10.78 3.07
N THR A 194 0.71 -11.67 4.03
CA THR A 194 -0.35 -12.52 4.60
C THR A 194 -0.21 -12.58 6.12
N ALA A 195 -1.23 -13.08 6.82
CA ALA A 195 -1.15 -13.32 8.27
C ALA A 195 0.06 -14.21 8.67
N GLU A 196 0.46 -15.14 7.80
CA GLU A 196 1.59 -16.04 8.03
C GLU A 196 2.95 -15.36 7.82
N THR A 197 3.05 -14.43 6.87
CA THR A 197 4.31 -13.71 6.60
C THR A 197 4.50 -12.52 7.52
N LEU A 198 3.41 -11.96 8.04
CA LEU A 198 3.38 -10.75 8.86
C LEU A 198 4.39 -10.76 10.03
N PRO A 199 4.50 -11.81 10.89
CA PRO A 199 5.47 -11.79 12.00
C PRO A 199 6.92 -11.63 11.54
N ARG A 200 7.29 -12.25 10.41
CA ARG A 200 8.65 -12.16 9.85
C ARG A 200 8.94 -10.77 9.30
N ILE A 201 7.93 -10.13 8.70
CA ILE A 201 8.01 -8.76 8.19
C ILE A 201 8.18 -7.77 9.35
N VAL A 202 7.37 -7.90 10.42
CA VAL A 202 7.49 -7.09 11.63
C VAL A 202 8.89 -7.23 12.24
N GLN A 203 9.38 -8.46 12.38
CA GLN A 203 10.72 -8.73 12.91
C GLN A 203 11.84 -8.11 12.06
N ALA A 204 11.64 -8.01 10.74
CA ALA A 204 12.59 -7.35 9.84
C ALA A 204 12.66 -5.82 10.04
N GLY A 205 11.68 -5.23 10.74
CA GLY A 205 11.67 -3.80 11.06
C GLY A 205 10.81 -2.93 10.16
N ALA A 206 9.93 -3.53 9.36
CA ALA A 206 8.98 -2.76 8.57
C ALA A 206 7.94 -2.08 9.49
N SER A 207 7.70 -0.79 9.29
CA SER A 207 6.73 0.03 10.01
C SER A 207 5.49 0.38 9.18
N TYR A 208 5.50 0.02 7.89
CA TYR A 208 4.37 0.17 6.97
C TYR A 208 4.18 -1.12 6.16
N LEU A 209 2.93 -1.48 5.89
CA LEU A 209 2.56 -2.66 5.11
C LEU A 209 1.50 -2.31 4.09
N VAL A 210 1.70 -2.74 2.85
CA VAL A 210 0.64 -2.81 1.86
C VAL A 210 0.09 -4.22 1.85
N ILE A 211 -1.21 -4.36 2.11
CA ILE A 211 -1.90 -5.64 2.06
C ILE A 211 -3.04 -5.56 1.05
N GLY A 212 -2.97 -6.41 0.02
CA GLY A 212 -4.02 -6.53 -0.98
C GLY A 212 -5.04 -7.61 -0.62
N ARG A 213 -5.18 -8.61 -1.49
CA ARG A 213 -6.24 -9.63 -1.43
C ARG A 213 -6.37 -10.37 -0.09
N SER A 214 -5.27 -10.58 0.62
CA SER A 214 -5.28 -11.23 1.94
C SER A 214 -5.96 -10.39 3.03
N LEU A 215 -6.09 -9.07 2.83
CA LEU A 215 -6.85 -8.20 3.73
C LEU A 215 -8.37 -8.34 3.51
N LEU A 216 -8.80 -8.84 2.36
CA LEU A 216 -10.22 -9.01 2.09
C LEU A 216 -10.67 -10.31 2.77
N ALA A 217 -11.67 -10.21 3.65
CA ALA A 217 -12.21 -11.40 4.27
C ALA A 217 -12.83 -12.28 3.17
N GLN A 218 -12.69 -13.60 3.29
CA GLN A 218 -13.34 -14.52 2.36
C GLN A 218 -14.87 -14.47 2.55
N SER A 219 -15.53 -13.48 1.94
CA SER A 219 -16.92 -13.61 1.55
C SER A 219 -16.99 -14.60 0.40
N SER A 220 -17.92 -15.55 0.50
CA SER A 220 -18.21 -16.68 -0.38
C SER A 220 -18.46 -16.29 -1.87
N HIS A 221 -17.43 -15.82 -2.57
CA HIS A 221 -17.51 -15.41 -3.98
C HIS A 221 -16.54 -16.18 -4.89
N GLN A 222 -15.97 -17.29 -4.43
CA GLN A 222 -15.36 -18.28 -5.33
C GLN A 222 -16.38 -19.39 -5.65
N GLN A 223 -17.34 -19.10 -6.52
CA GLN A 223 -18.13 -20.17 -7.14
C GLN A 223 -18.58 -19.94 -8.59
N GLU A 224 -18.15 -18.87 -9.28
CA GLU A 224 -18.64 -18.60 -10.65
C GLU A 224 -17.61 -18.69 -11.80
N GLU A 225 -16.38 -19.20 -11.62
CA GLU A 225 -15.46 -19.42 -12.76
C GLU A 225 -15.14 -20.89 -13.07
N ILE A 226 -16.05 -21.81 -12.73
CA ILE A 226 -16.07 -23.13 -13.37
C ILE A 226 -17.51 -23.44 -13.78
N SER A 227 -17.89 -22.99 -14.98
CA SER A 227 -18.86 -23.68 -15.83
C SER A 227 -18.51 -23.49 -17.30
#